data_AF-A0A2A6NZR4-F1
#
_entry.id   AF-A0A2A6NZR4-F1
#
_cell.length_a   1.000
_cell.length_b   1.000
_cell.length_c   1.000
_cell.angle_alpha   90.00
_cell.angle_beta   90.00
_cell.angle_gamma   90.00
#
_symmetry.space_group_name_H-M   'P 1'
#
loop_
_entity.id
_entity.type
_entity.pdbx_description
1 polymer ?
#
loop_
_entity_poly.entity_id
_entity_poly.type
_entity_poly.pdbx_seq_one_letter_code
_entity_poly.pdbx_strand_id
1 'polypeptide(L)'
;MSEALVRSICAEFEIEIVPANVFPMPGQTRAVATMCRILRNHGEGHFRLVMTTLAETKDNQGLIDEHSLGAVSDLVRACPEWVEKRTSEWLEWWDKLPLGWIMYSVSHLRGVSQQRHALAGAIYHRLWVMAQESMTGKGATDKLRKRVGEANTLERRIELGRRLIKIKADLPHGHFGPWVRDKSGLSPATVHNYMRLAREADQQQDRAAA
;
A
#
# COMPACT_ATOMS: atom_id res chain seq x y z
N MET A 1 8.19 19.78 -28.84
CA MET A 1 6.71 19.78 -28.74
C MET A 1 6.19 19.28 -27.39
N SER A 2 6.79 18.24 -26.77
CA SER A 2 6.28 17.70 -25.50
C SER A 2 6.36 18.65 -24.29
N GLU A 3 7.43 19.46 -24.17
CA GLU A 3 7.62 20.28 -22.95
C GLU A 3 6.65 21.45 -22.85
N ALA A 4 6.35 22.13 -23.96
CA ALA A 4 5.38 23.24 -23.97
C ALA A 4 4.00 22.76 -23.53
N LEU A 5 3.57 21.58 -24.00
CA LEU A 5 2.31 20.97 -23.59
C LEU A 5 2.35 20.55 -22.11
N VAL A 6 3.45 19.95 -21.63
CA VAL A 6 3.63 19.66 -20.19
C VAL A 6 3.46 20.92 -19.36
N ARG A 7 4.12 22.02 -19.72
CA ARG A 7 4.02 23.30 -19.00
C ARG A 7 2.60 23.86 -19.01
N SER A 8 1.92 23.79 -20.16
CA SER A 8 0.51 24.19 -20.28
C SER A 8 -0.37 23.41 -19.32
N ILE A 9 -0.26 22.07 -19.32
CA ILE A 9 -1.06 21.21 -18.47
C ILE A 9 -0.73 21.46 -16.99
N CYS A 10 0.55 21.58 -16.63
CA CYS A 10 0.93 21.89 -15.24
C CYS A 10 0.35 23.22 -14.77
N ALA A 11 0.31 24.24 -15.64
CA ALA A 11 -0.29 25.54 -15.31
C ALA A 11 -1.81 25.44 -15.05
N GLU A 12 -2.53 24.54 -15.73
CA GLU A 12 -3.95 24.28 -15.46
C GLU A 12 -4.20 23.76 -14.03
N PHE A 13 -3.20 23.06 -13.46
CA PHE A 13 -3.23 22.54 -12.08
C PHE A 13 -2.49 23.43 -11.07
N GLU A 14 -2.16 24.67 -11.44
CA GLU A 14 -1.38 25.61 -10.60
C GLU A 14 0.00 25.05 -10.17
N ILE A 15 0.59 24.16 -10.99
CA ILE A 15 1.92 23.60 -10.75
C ILE A 15 2.99 24.35 -11.54
N GLU A 16 3.93 24.97 -10.83
CA GLU A 16 5.07 25.66 -11.41
C GLU A 16 6.26 24.71 -11.62
N ILE A 17 6.84 24.70 -12.82
CA ILE A 17 8.07 23.97 -13.11
C ILE A 17 9.27 24.90 -12.87
N VAL A 18 10.00 24.65 -11.79
CA VAL A 18 11.19 25.40 -11.39
C VAL A 18 12.49 24.78 -11.95
N PRO A 19 13.58 25.56 -12.06
CA PRO A 19 14.89 25.06 -12.50
C PRO A 19 15.48 23.98 -11.60
N ALA A 20 16.34 23.13 -12.17
CA ALA A 20 16.94 21.99 -11.48
C ALA A 20 17.75 22.36 -10.21
N ASN A 21 18.29 23.57 -10.16
CA ASN A 21 19.09 24.10 -9.04
C ASN A 21 18.26 24.76 -7.93
N VAL A 22 16.94 24.84 -8.06
CA VAL A 22 16.05 25.47 -7.08
C VAL A 22 15.38 24.40 -6.21
N PHE A 23 15.29 24.62 -4.91
CA PHE A 23 14.50 23.73 -4.05
C PHE A 23 13.01 23.98 -4.30
N PRO A 24 12.22 22.97 -4.71
CA PRO A 24 10.80 23.17 -5.01
C PRO A 24 10.00 23.38 -3.73
N MET A 25 9.18 24.42 -3.73
CA MET A 25 8.17 24.68 -2.69
C MET A 25 6.86 23.95 -3.01
N PRO A 26 5.87 23.90 -2.09
CA PRO A 26 4.52 23.41 -2.43
C PRO A 26 3.96 24.07 -3.69
N GLY A 27 3.37 23.27 -4.59
CA GLY A 27 2.91 23.74 -5.90
C GLY A 27 4.04 23.85 -6.94
N GLN A 28 5.27 23.48 -6.61
CA GLN A 28 6.40 23.53 -7.54
C GLN A 28 7.03 22.15 -7.76
N THR A 29 7.66 21.98 -8.92
CA THR A 29 8.40 20.76 -9.24
C THR A 29 9.58 21.01 -10.19
N ARG A 30 10.58 20.14 -10.13
CA ARG A 30 11.71 20.10 -11.09
C ARG A 30 11.59 18.96 -12.09
N ALA A 31 10.57 18.12 -11.97
CA ALA A 31 10.50 16.82 -12.64
C ALA A 31 10.01 16.88 -14.10
N VAL A 32 10.31 17.96 -14.84
CA VAL A 32 9.85 18.20 -16.22
C VAL A 32 10.26 17.10 -17.19
N ALA A 33 11.47 16.55 -17.04
CA ALA A 33 11.95 15.46 -17.88
C ALA A 33 11.09 14.18 -17.69
N THR A 34 10.67 13.91 -16.46
CA THR A 34 9.79 12.78 -16.14
C THR A 34 8.39 13.00 -16.70
N MET A 35 7.84 14.20 -16.56
CA MET A 35 6.54 14.57 -17.14
C MET A 35 6.56 14.43 -18.67
N CYS A 36 7.59 14.96 -19.34
CA CYS A 36 7.77 14.81 -20.79
C CYS A 36 7.85 13.34 -21.21
N ARG A 37 8.51 12.50 -20.40
CA ARG A 37 8.60 11.05 -20.65
C ARG A 37 7.25 10.36 -20.49
N ILE A 38 6.47 10.69 -19.46
CA ILE A 38 5.12 10.15 -19.26
C ILE A 38 4.21 10.54 -20.44
N LEU A 39 4.16 11.83 -20.78
CA LEU A 39 3.37 12.35 -21.89
C LEU A 39 3.72 11.66 -23.22
N ARG A 40 5.01 11.53 -23.52
CA ARG A 40 5.47 10.87 -24.75
C ARG A 40 5.13 9.38 -24.78
N ASN A 41 5.21 8.68 -23.65
CA ASN A 41 5.03 7.23 -23.61
C ASN A 41 3.56 6.80 -23.54
N HIS A 42 2.69 7.65 -22.98
CA HIS A 42 1.31 7.27 -22.64
C HIS A 42 0.25 8.24 -23.17
N GLY A 43 0.65 9.36 -23.77
CA GLY A 43 -0.27 10.35 -24.34
C GLY A 43 -0.81 11.34 -23.31
N GLU A 44 -1.52 12.34 -23.82
CA GLU A 44 -2.05 13.46 -23.03
C GLU A 44 -3.10 13.02 -22.01
N GLY A 45 -4.07 12.20 -22.41
CA GLY A 45 -5.12 11.74 -21.50
C GLY A 45 -4.58 11.05 -20.26
N HIS A 46 -3.61 10.14 -20.43
CA HIS A 46 -2.93 9.49 -19.31
C HIS A 46 -2.17 10.50 -18.44
N PHE A 47 -1.43 11.42 -19.05
CA PHE A 47 -0.68 12.42 -18.30
C PHE A 47 -1.61 13.34 -17.47
N ARG A 48 -2.76 13.73 -18.03
CA ARG A 48 -3.78 14.50 -17.30
C ARG A 48 -4.31 13.72 -16.09
N LEU A 49 -4.61 12.42 -16.22
CA LEU A 49 -5.04 11.59 -15.09
C LEU A 49 -3.98 11.50 -13.97
N VAL A 50 -2.70 11.44 -14.34
CA VAL A 50 -1.59 11.48 -13.37
C VAL A 50 -1.56 12.82 -12.65
N MET A 51 -1.71 13.93 -13.38
CA MET A 51 -1.72 15.27 -12.78
C MET A 51 -2.94 15.49 -11.91
N THR A 52 -4.15 15.10 -12.34
CA THR A 52 -5.37 15.12 -11.52
C THR A 52 -5.16 14.36 -10.22
N THR A 53 -4.57 13.16 -10.26
CA THR A 53 -4.33 12.37 -9.04
C THR A 53 -3.39 13.07 -8.06
N LEU A 54 -2.33 13.73 -8.54
CA LEU A 54 -1.32 14.34 -7.68
C LEU A 54 -1.63 15.78 -7.25
N ALA A 55 -2.30 16.57 -8.09
CA ALA A 55 -2.50 18.00 -7.88
C ALA A 55 -3.84 18.32 -7.18
N GLU A 56 -4.88 17.54 -7.43
CA GLU A 56 -6.22 17.75 -6.83
C GLU A 56 -6.35 17.14 -5.43
N THR A 57 -5.45 16.24 -5.06
CA THR A 57 -5.55 15.53 -3.78
C THR A 57 -4.88 16.33 -2.67
N LYS A 58 -5.55 16.41 -1.52
CA LYS A 58 -5.14 17.26 -0.40
C LYS A 58 -3.73 16.90 0.07
N ASP A 59 -2.95 17.93 0.40
CA ASP A 59 -1.58 17.84 0.91
C ASP A 59 -0.53 17.23 -0.06
N ASN A 60 -0.89 16.92 -1.31
CA ASN A 60 0.02 16.30 -2.29
C ASN A 60 0.72 17.29 -3.23
N GLN A 61 0.33 18.57 -3.23
CA GLN A 61 0.89 19.61 -4.11
C GLN A 61 2.40 19.85 -3.91
N GLY A 62 2.95 19.55 -2.73
CA GLY A 62 4.41 19.62 -2.46
C GLY A 62 5.17 18.34 -2.73
N LEU A 63 4.50 17.29 -3.23
CA LEU A 63 5.02 15.94 -3.34
C LEU A 63 5.20 15.48 -4.80
N ILE A 64 5.19 16.42 -5.75
CA ILE A 64 5.36 16.13 -7.19
C ILE A 64 6.85 16.08 -7.52
N ASP A 65 7.42 14.88 -7.56
CA ASP A 65 8.79 14.62 -7.98
C ASP A 65 8.85 13.50 -9.04
N GLU A 66 10.06 13.14 -9.47
CA GLU A 66 10.23 12.10 -10.49
C GLU A 66 9.76 10.70 -10.06
N HIS A 67 9.79 10.40 -8.77
CA HIS A 67 9.43 9.10 -8.22
C HIS A 67 7.92 9.01 -8.02
N SER A 68 7.29 10.05 -7.46
CA SER A 68 5.83 10.10 -7.27
C SER A 68 5.11 10.15 -8.62
N LEU A 69 5.56 10.97 -9.58
CA LEU A 69 5.04 10.96 -10.95
C LEU A 69 5.16 9.58 -11.59
N GLY A 70 6.33 8.94 -11.46
CA GLY A 70 6.57 7.61 -12.00
C GLY A 70 5.66 6.54 -11.38
N ALA A 71 5.49 6.58 -10.05
CA ALA A 71 4.67 5.64 -9.30
C ALA A 71 3.18 5.81 -9.60
N VAL A 72 2.66 7.04 -9.58
CA VAL A 72 1.27 7.35 -9.94
C VAL A 72 0.99 6.93 -11.38
N SER A 73 1.92 7.21 -12.30
CA SER A 73 1.79 6.77 -13.69
C SER A 73 1.71 5.24 -13.82
N ASP A 74 2.39 4.46 -12.98
CA ASP A 74 2.25 3.00 -12.98
C ASP A 74 0.89 2.57 -12.44
N LEU A 75 0.43 3.20 -11.35
CA LEU A 75 -0.83 2.85 -10.70
C LEU A 75 -2.05 3.22 -11.56
N VAL A 76 -2.03 4.38 -12.23
CA VAL A 76 -3.08 4.78 -13.17
C VAL A 76 -3.22 3.75 -14.29
N ARG A 77 -2.10 3.24 -14.82
CA ARG A 77 -2.11 2.18 -15.84
C ARG A 77 -2.53 0.82 -15.30
N ALA A 78 -2.20 0.54 -14.04
CA ALA A 78 -2.52 -0.73 -13.41
C ALA A 78 -3.99 -0.82 -12.99
N CYS A 79 -4.63 0.31 -12.70
CA CYS A 79 -5.98 0.42 -12.16
C CYS A 79 -6.93 1.24 -13.06
N PRO A 80 -7.04 0.96 -14.38
CA PRO A 80 -7.77 1.83 -15.31
C PRO A 80 -9.26 1.94 -14.99
N GLU A 81 -9.87 0.85 -14.50
CA GLU A 81 -11.30 0.82 -14.13
C GLU A 81 -11.59 1.81 -12.99
N TRP A 82 -10.70 1.88 -11.99
CA TRP A 82 -10.84 2.81 -10.88
C TRP A 82 -10.65 4.25 -11.31
N VAL A 83 -9.65 4.51 -12.15
CA VAL A 83 -9.34 5.87 -12.58
C VAL A 83 -10.40 6.43 -13.51
N GLU A 84 -10.91 5.62 -14.44
CA GLU A 84 -11.84 6.09 -15.48
C GLU A 84 -13.32 5.98 -15.08
N LYS A 85 -13.71 4.97 -14.28
CA LYS A 85 -15.12 4.70 -13.96
C LYS A 85 -15.48 4.97 -12.51
N ARG A 86 -14.50 4.93 -11.60
CA ARG A 86 -14.67 5.13 -10.15
C ARG A 86 -13.79 6.27 -9.64
N THR A 87 -13.66 7.33 -10.45
CA THR A 87 -12.72 8.44 -10.22
C THR A 87 -12.92 9.09 -8.85
N SER A 88 -14.16 9.26 -8.39
CA SER A 88 -14.44 9.84 -7.07
C SER A 88 -13.84 8.99 -5.94
N GLU A 89 -14.04 7.67 -5.97
CA GLU A 89 -13.48 6.76 -4.96
C GLU A 89 -11.96 6.74 -5.00
N TRP A 90 -11.38 6.76 -6.21
CA TRP A 90 -9.94 6.88 -6.41
C TRP A 90 -9.41 8.14 -5.71
N LEU A 91 -9.95 9.31 -6.01
CA LEU A 91 -9.49 10.58 -5.43
C LEU A 91 -9.71 10.64 -3.92
N GLU A 92 -10.86 10.16 -3.40
CA GLU A 92 -11.13 10.10 -1.96
C GLU A 92 -10.12 9.25 -1.18
N TRP A 93 -9.60 8.19 -1.78
CA TRP A 93 -8.57 7.36 -1.16
C TRP A 93 -7.19 7.99 -1.23
N TRP A 94 -6.87 8.65 -2.33
CA TRP A 94 -5.63 9.42 -2.43
C TRP A 94 -5.59 10.58 -1.43
N ASP A 95 -6.71 11.24 -1.16
CA ASP A 95 -6.85 12.25 -0.10
C ASP A 95 -6.54 11.69 1.30
N LYS A 96 -6.79 10.39 1.53
CA LYS A 96 -6.51 9.72 2.81
C LYS A 96 -5.09 9.18 2.90
N LEU A 97 -4.33 9.16 1.79
CA LEU A 97 -2.97 8.63 1.79
C LEU A 97 -2.01 9.60 2.47
N PRO A 98 -1.20 9.15 3.45
CA PRO A 98 -0.11 9.95 3.99
C PRO A 98 1.08 9.93 3.02
N LEU A 99 0.91 10.45 1.79
CA LEU A 99 1.87 10.30 0.69
C LEU A 99 3.26 10.78 1.07
N GLY A 100 3.36 11.93 1.75
CA GLY A 100 4.65 12.50 2.17
C GLY A 100 5.43 11.57 3.10
N TRP A 101 4.74 10.92 4.05
CA TRP A 101 5.35 9.92 4.94
C TRP A 101 5.74 8.64 4.21
N ILE A 102 4.95 8.22 3.22
CA ILE A 102 5.31 7.08 2.38
C ILE A 102 6.57 7.40 1.57
N MET A 103 6.62 8.57 0.93
CA MET A 103 7.80 9.03 0.20
C MET A 103 9.02 9.13 1.11
N TYR A 104 8.88 9.76 2.29
CA TYR A 104 9.95 9.87 3.28
C TYR A 104 10.46 8.49 3.72
N SER A 105 9.57 7.56 4.08
CA SER A 105 9.95 6.22 4.52
C SER A 105 10.62 5.41 3.39
N VAL A 106 10.07 5.42 2.18
CA VAL A 106 10.66 4.74 1.00
C VAL A 106 12.03 5.31 0.63
N SER A 107 12.25 6.61 0.91
CA SER A 107 13.52 7.29 0.63
C SER A 107 14.73 6.69 1.38
N HIS A 108 14.51 5.96 2.47
CA HIS A 108 15.56 5.22 3.19
C HIS A 108 16.08 4.02 2.41
N LEU A 109 15.37 3.58 1.36
CA LEU A 109 15.78 2.47 0.49
C LEU A 109 16.61 2.93 -0.73
N ARG A 110 16.97 4.22 -0.81
CA ARG A 110 17.79 4.75 -1.90
C ARG A 110 19.13 4.01 -1.97
N GLY A 111 19.56 3.68 -3.19
CA GLY A 111 20.76 2.87 -3.44
C GLY A 111 20.58 1.35 -3.27
N VAL A 112 19.47 0.91 -2.65
CA VAL A 112 19.17 -0.52 -2.46
C VAL A 112 18.00 -0.97 -3.35
N SER A 113 16.93 -0.17 -3.42
CA SER A 113 15.74 -0.46 -4.22
C SER A 113 15.38 0.69 -5.15
N GLN A 114 14.82 0.35 -6.31
CA GLN A 114 14.27 1.30 -7.28
C GLN A 114 13.12 2.09 -6.63
N GLN A 115 13.35 3.39 -6.40
CA GLN A 115 12.46 4.25 -5.61
C GLN A 115 11.04 4.31 -6.17
N ARG A 116 10.91 4.47 -7.49
CA ARG A 116 9.63 4.44 -8.20
C ARG A 116 8.81 3.17 -7.88
N HIS A 117 9.43 1.99 -7.99
CA HIS A 117 8.73 0.72 -7.79
C HIS A 117 8.39 0.47 -6.33
N ALA A 118 9.30 0.84 -5.42
CA ALA A 118 9.05 0.76 -3.98
C ALA A 118 7.88 1.67 -3.57
N LEU A 119 7.86 2.90 -4.08
CA LEU A 119 6.79 3.86 -3.84
C LEU A 119 5.45 3.38 -4.42
N ALA A 120 5.44 2.89 -5.66
CA ALA A 120 4.23 2.33 -6.28
C ALA A 120 3.67 1.15 -5.47
N GLY A 121 4.51 0.22 -5.01
CA GLY A 121 4.08 -0.90 -4.18
C GLY A 121 3.54 -0.47 -2.81
N ALA A 122 4.19 0.49 -2.16
CA ALA A 122 3.75 1.00 -0.86
C ALA A 122 2.40 1.74 -0.95
N ILE A 123 2.23 2.58 -1.97
CA ILE A 123 0.96 3.27 -2.25
C ILE A 123 -0.12 2.25 -2.57
N TYR A 124 0.14 1.32 -3.50
CA TYR A 124 -0.84 0.30 -3.88
C TYR A 124 -1.34 -0.51 -2.70
N HIS A 125 -0.44 -0.94 -1.81
CA HIS A 125 -0.84 -1.70 -0.62
C HIS A 125 -1.79 -0.90 0.27
N ARG A 126 -1.55 0.42 0.45
CA ARG A 126 -2.44 1.28 1.24
C ARG A 126 -3.80 1.46 0.57
N LEU A 127 -3.81 1.71 -0.74
CA LEU A 127 -5.04 1.80 -1.52
C LEU A 127 -5.83 0.48 -1.46
N TRP A 128 -5.16 -0.65 -1.63
CA TRP A 128 -5.77 -1.98 -1.54
C TRP A 128 -6.41 -2.26 -0.17
N VAL A 129 -5.76 -1.86 0.93
CA VAL A 129 -6.34 -2.00 2.28
C VAL A 129 -7.61 -1.16 2.44
N MET A 130 -7.67 0.04 1.85
CA MET A 130 -8.86 0.89 1.88
C MET A 130 -9.98 0.37 0.95
N ALA A 131 -9.60 -0.12 -0.23
CA ALA A 131 -10.53 -0.66 -1.23
C ALA A 131 -11.15 -1.98 -0.81
N GLN A 132 -10.42 -2.79 -0.02
CA GLN A 132 -10.75 -4.17 0.32
C GLN A 132 -10.92 -5.11 -0.89
N GLU A 133 -10.54 -4.66 -2.09
CA GLU A 133 -10.57 -5.44 -3.31
C GLU A 133 -9.39 -5.12 -4.23
N SER A 134 -9.14 -5.98 -5.22
CA SER A 134 -8.04 -5.76 -6.16
C SER A 134 -8.37 -4.64 -7.14
N MET A 135 -7.61 -3.54 -7.05
CA MET A 135 -7.80 -2.42 -7.96
C MET A 135 -7.25 -2.66 -9.38
N THR A 136 -6.52 -3.75 -9.59
CA THR A 136 -5.94 -4.07 -10.91
C THR A 136 -6.79 -5.07 -11.71
N GLY A 137 -7.89 -5.55 -11.13
CA GLY A 137 -8.66 -6.68 -11.64
C GLY A 137 -7.91 -8.03 -11.58
N LYS A 138 -6.64 -8.04 -11.17
CA LYS A 138 -5.85 -9.27 -11.01
C LYS A 138 -6.08 -9.85 -9.62
N GLY A 139 -6.43 -11.13 -9.56
CA GLY A 139 -6.42 -11.89 -8.30
C GLY A 139 -4.98 -12.24 -7.88
N ALA A 140 -4.77 -12.48 -6.59
CA ALA A 140 -3.55 -13.11 -6.12
C ALA A 140 -3.38 -14.48 -6.80
N THR A 141 -2.14 -14.89 -7.08
CA THR A 141 -1.89 -16.21 -7.65
C THR A 141 -2.51 -17.29 -6.77
N ASP A 142 -3.10 -18.33 -7.37
CA ASP A 142 -3.84 -19.34 -6.62
C ASP A 142 -2.98 -20.03 -5.54
N LYS A 143 -1.66 -20.16 -5.80
CA LYS A 143 -0.67 -20.62 -4.82
C LYS A 143 -0.49 -19.65 -3.66
N LEU A 144 -0.37 -18.34 -3.92
CA LEU A 144 -0.23 -17.34 -2.86
C LEU A 144 -1.53 -17.22 -2.06
N ARG A 145 -2.70 -17.21 -2.72
CA ARG A 145 -4.00 -17.23 -2.06
C ARG A 145 -4.14 -18.43 -1.12
N LYS A 146 -3.74 -19.62 -1.55
CA LYS A 146 -3.73 -20.85 -0.72
C LYS A 146 -2.75 -20.77 0.46
N ARG A 147 -1.61 -20.08 0.30
CA ARG A 147 -0.59 -19.92 1.37
C ARG A 147 -0.94 -18.82 2.37
N VAL A 148 -1.46 -17.70 1.90
CA VAL A 148 -1.93 -16.60 2.74
C VAL A 148 -3.17 -17.07 3.50
N GLY A 149 -4.09 -17.77 2.82
CA GLY A 149 -5.37 -18.20 3.35
C GLY A 149 -6.21 -17.04 3.87
N GLU A 150 -7.44 -17.31 4.30
CA GLU A 150 -8.18 -16.40 5.22
C GLU A 150 -7.52 -16.38 6.63
N ALA A 151 -6.36 -17.02 6.81
CA ALA A 151 -5.93 -17.61 8.07
C ALA A 151 -4.69 -16.97 8.73
N ASN A 152 -4.04 -15.97 8.10
CA ASN A 152 -2.77 -15.43 8.59
C ASN A 152 -2.82 -13.95 9.05
N THR A 153 -3.98 -13.46 9.48
CA THR A 153 -4.06 -12.17 10.21
C THR A 153 -3.64 -12.35 11.67
N LEU A 154 -3.15 -11.30 12.32
CA LEU A 154 -2.76 -11.36 13.74
C LEU A 154 -3.96 -11.73 14.61
N GLU A 155 -5.12 -11.14 14.33
CA GLU A 155 -6.39 -11.39 15.01
C GLU A 155 -6.79 -12.85 14.90
N ARG A 156 -6.69 -13.44 13.70
CA ARG A 156 -7.01 -14.85 13.49
C ARG A 156 -6.04 -15.78 14.21
N ARG A 157 -4.76 -15.41 14.27
CA ARG A 157 -3.73 -16.16 15.03
C ARG A 157 -4.00 -16.12 16.52
N ILE A 158 -4.41 -14.97 17.05
CA ILE A 158 -4.85 -14.80 18.45
C ILE A 158 -6.10 -15.64 18.71
N GLU A 159 -7.12 -15.58 17.85
CA GLU A 159 -8.36 -16.35 17.98
C GLU A 159 -8.09 -17.86 17.98
N LEU A 160 -7.29 -18.37 17.03
CA LEU A 160 -6.87 -19.76 16.99
C LEU A 160 -6.05 -20.13 18.24
N GLY A 161 -5.17 -19.23 18.71
CA GLY A 161 -4.43 -19.39 19.96
C GLY A 161 -5.34 -19.57 21.17
N ARG A 162 -6.40 -18.75 21.31
CA ARG A 162 -7.41 -18.88 22.37
C ARG A 162 -8.15 -20.21 22.30
N ARG A 163 -8.55 -20.64 21.10
CA ARG A 163 -9.18 -21.97 20.88
C ARG A 163 -8.24 -23.11 21.26
N LEU A 164 -6.96 -23.03 20.90
CA LEU A 164 -5.95 -24.04 21.25
C LEU A 164 -5.71 -24.11 22.77
N ILE A 165 -5.72 -22.97 23.47
CA ILE A 165 -5.66 -22.93 24.94
C ILE A 165 -6.85 -23.64 25.56
N LYS A 166 -8.07 -23.39 25.05
CA LYS A 166 -9.28 -24.07 25.54
C LYS A 166 -9.21 -25.59 25.32
N ILE A 167 -8.87 -26.02 24.11
CA ILE A 167 -8.70 -27.45 23.80
C ILE A 167 -7.62 -28.09 24.70
N LYS A 168 -6.52 -27.39 24.98
CA LYS A 168 -5.48 -27.88 25.89
C LYS A 168 -6.00 -28.08 27.31
N ALA A 169 -6.87 -27.19 27.79
CA ALA A 169 -7.47 -27.28 29.12
C ALA A 169 -8.45 -28.46 29.24
N ASP A 170 -9.17 -28.77 28.16
CA ASP A 170 -10.16 -29.85 28.11
C ASP A 170 -9.53 -31.24 27.95
N LEU A 171 -8.25 -31.33 27.56
CA LEU A 171 -7.54 -32.60 27.35
C LEU A 171 -6.79 -33.06 28.61
N PRO A 172 -6.71 -34.38 28.87
CA PRO A 172 -5.92 -34.90 29.99
C PRO A 172 -4.44 -34.57 29.86
N HIS A 173 -3.74 -34.53 30.99
CA HIS A 173 -2.32 -34.20 31.04
C HIS A 173 -1.49 -35.09 30.08
N GLY A 174 -0.60 -34.49 29.29
CA GLY A 174 0.22 -35.20 28.31
C GLY A 174 -0.47 -35.49 26.96
N HIS A 175 -1.80 -35.35 26.84
CA HIS A 175 -2.52 -35.67 25.59
C HIS A 175 -2.52 -34.55 24.55
N PHE A 176 -2.22 -33.31 24.95
CA PHE A 176 -2.19 -32.18 24.02
C PHE A 176 -1.12 -32.32 22.93
N GLY A 177 0.08 -32.80 23.28
CA GLY A 177 1.18 -32.99 22.31
C GLY A 177 0.85 -34.00 21.21
N PRO A 178 0.39 -35.21 21.55
CA PRO A 178 -0.16 -36.18 20.59
C PRO A 178 -1.33 -35.60 19.77
N TRP A 179 -2.29 -34.94 20.42
CA TRP A 179 -3.42 -34.33 19.72
C TRP A 179 -3.00 -33.27 18.69
N VAL A 180 -1.98 -32.46 18.99
CA VAL A 180 -1.43 -31.48 18.04
C VAL A 180 -0.87 -32.18 16.81
N ARG A 181 -0.09 -33.25 16.98
CA ARG A 181 0.51 -33.98 15.85
C ARG A 181 -0.55 -34.65 14.96
N ASP A 182 -1.56 -35.24 15.58
CA ASP A 182 -2.44 -36.17 14.86
C ASP A 182 -3.74 -35.51 14.38
N LYS A 183 -4.18 -34.42 15.04
CA LYS A 183 -5.53 -33.85 14.83
C LYS A 183 -5.57 -32.35 14.54
N SER A 184 -4.53 -31.58 14.88
CA SER A 184 -4.62 -30.11 14.75
C SER A 184 -4.42 -29.58 13.33
N GLY A 185 -3.75 -30.35 12.45
CA GLY A 185 -3.33 -29.87 11.14
C GLY A 185 -2.26 -28.77 11.16
N LEU A 186 -1.69 -28.47 12.34
CA LEU A 186 -0.70 -27.42 12.56
C LEU A 186 0.61 -27.99 13.11
N SER A 187 1.73 -27.32 12.81
CA SER A 187 3.01 -27.68 13.40
C SER A 187 3.04 -27.36 14.90
N PRO A 188 3.78 -28.13 15.73
CA PRO A 188 3.95 -27.83 17.16
C PRO A 188 4.48 -26.40 17.42
N ALA A 189 5.40 -25.92 16.56
CA ALA A 189 5.93 -24.57 16.65
C ALA A 189 4.84 -23.50 16.38
N THR A 190 3.98 -23.73 15.39
CA THR A 190 2.85 -22.83 15.07
C THR A 190 1.85 -22.76 16.23
N VAL A 191 1.49 -23.91 16.81
CA VAL A 191 0.56 -23.99 17.95
C VAL A 191 1.09 -23.19 19.13
N HIS A 192 2.36 -23.39 19.52
CA HIS A 192 2.94 -22.65 20.64
C HIS A 192 3.03 -21.15 20.36
N ASN A 193 3.37 -20.74 19.13
CA ASN A 193 3.41 -19.33 18.75
C ASN A 193 2.03 -18.68 18.87
N TYR A 194 0.96 -19.33 18.39
CA TYR A 194 -0.40 -18.77 18.43
C TYR A 194 -0.93 -18.69 19.86
N MET A 195 -0.71 -19.72 20.68
CA MET A 195 -1.07 -19.69 22.10
C MET A 195 -0.33 -18.60 22.88
N ARG A 196 0.94 -18.33 22.52
CA ARG A 196 1.71 -17.23 23.12
C ARG A 196 1.10 -15.88 22.76
N LEU A 197 0.83 -15.63 21.48
CA LEU A 197 0.19 -14.39 21.00
C LEU A 197 -1.16 -14.15 21.68
N ALA A 198 -1.96 -15.20 21.88
CA ALA A 198 -3.23 -15.10 22.58
C ALA A 198 -3.07 -14.62 24.03
N ARG A 199 -2.12 -15.19 24.78
CA ARG A 199 -1.83 -14.79 26.16
C ARG A 199 -1.32 -13.36 26.26
N GLU A 200 -0.44 -12.96 25.34
CA GLU A 200 0.08 -11.59 25.28
C GLU A 200 -1.04 -10.58 25.02
N ALA A 201 -1.96 -10.90 24.09
CA ALA A 201 -3.12 -10.08 23.79
C ALA A 201 -4.10 -9.96 24.97
N ASP A 202 -4.41 -11.08 25.65
CA ASP A 202 -5.30 -11.08 26.81
C ASP A 202 -4.69 -10.27 27.97
N GLN A 203 -3.39 -10.44 28.26
CA GLN A 203 -2.69 -9.63 29.27
C GLN A 203 -2.70 -8.13 28.94
N GLN A 204 -2.58 -7.77 27.67
CA GLN A 204 -2.60 -6.37 27.26
C GLN A 204 -4.01 -5.76 27.34
N GLN A 205 -5.05 -6.56 27.07
CA GLN A 205 -6.44 -6.18 27.25
C GLN A 205 -6.79 -5.97 28.73
N ASP A 206 -6.35 -6.87 29.61
CA ASP A 206 -6.56 -6.77 31.06
C ASP A 206 -5.87 -5.52 31.64
N ARG A 207 -4.66 -5.20 31.16
CA ARG A 207 -3.92 -3.99 31.56
C ARG A 207 -4.56 -2.69 31.07
N ALA A 208 -5.26 -2.72 29.95
CA ALA A 208 -5.97 -1.55 29.42
C ALA A 208 -7.34 -1.32 30.10
N ALA A 209 -7.87 -2.35 30.77
CA ALA A 209 -9.14 -2.31 31.49
C ALA A 209 -8.98 -2.05 33.01
N ALA A 210 -7.74 -2.04 33.51
CA ALA A 210 -7.38 -1.72 34.89
C ALA A 210 -6.94 -0.25 35.02
#